data_AF-A0A520CA91-F1
#
_entry.id   AF-A0A520CA91-F1
#
_cell.length_a   1.000
_cell.length_b   1.000
_cell.length_c   1.000
_cell.angle_alpha   90.00
_cell.angle_beta   90.00
_cell.angle_gamma   90.00
#
_symmetry.space_group_name_H-M   'P 1'
#
loop_
_entity.id
_entity.type
_entity.pdbx_description
1 polymer ?
#
loop_
_entity_poly.entity_id
_entity_poly.type
_entity_poly.pdbx_seq_one_letter_code
_entity_poly.pdbx_strand_id
1 'polypeptide(L)'
;DLDNTIYFTKTNEEQLMGGLYNVLENEDLGISDEKYQLAKAEMLRTPFQKVATKYGFKQSAIDSAIKYLVTGEVTAPLNPSEDYHYIKNLKGRKFIVTAGFLRKQTTKVKMLGISDDFEEVYVVDVTTSNQNKKDAFEALIKKHNFAVYSPDGKKIVFVSNLDNNIQKDYNNLYTLDLDTGKRTQLTHQVVSNQGMHNPSWSPDSTKIVYTRKYQKKKQLIFLRPCRHLKI
;
A
#
# COMPACT_ATOMS: atom_id res chain seq x y z
N ASP A 1 0.17 -4.88 -3.28
CA ASP A 1 -0.41 -5.88 -2.35
C ASP A 1 0.58 -7.03 -2.18
N LEU A 2 0.39 -7.93 -1.23
CA LEU A 2 1.32 -9.03 -0.96
C LEU A 2 0.80 -10.39 -1.49
N ASP A 3 -0.16 -10.99 -0.77
CA ASP A 3 -0.76 -12.29 -1.08
C ASP A 3 -1.37 -12.30 -2.49
N ASN A 4 -1.02 -13.30 -3.30
CA ASN A 4 -1.46 -13.46 -4.71
C ASN A 4 -1.16 -12.23 -5.59
N THR A 5 -0.08 -11.51 -5.29
CA THR A 5 0.46 -10.40 -6.10
C THR A 5 1.98 -10.50 -6.21
N ILE A 6 2.69 -10.48 -5.07
CA ILE A 6 4.15 -10.62 -5.02
C ILE A 6 4.57 -12.09 -4.98
N TYR A 7 3.73 -12.94 -4.41
CA TYR A 7 3.86 -14.38 -4.39
C TYR A 7 2.47 -15.00 -4.54
N PHE A 8 2.41 -16.28 -4.91
CA PHE A 8 1.16 -17.04 -4.96
C PHE A 8 1.02 -17.98 -3.76
N THR A 9 -0.14 -17.94 -3.10
CA THR A 9 -0.41 -18.79 -1.93
C THR A 9 -0.34 -20.27 -2.29
N LYS A 10 -0.81 -20.64 -3.49
CA LYS A 10 -0.81 -22.05 -3.94
C LYS A 10 0.60 -22.65 -4.03
N THR A 11 1.55 -21.89 -4.57
CA THR A 11 2.95 -22.33 -4.71
C THR A 11 3.67 -22.47 -3.36
N ASN A 12 3.18 -21.77 -2.33
CA ASN A 12 3.74 -21.73 -0.99
C ASN A 12 2.79 -22.36 0.06
N GLU A 13 1.87 -23.22 -0.38
CA GLU A 13 0.74 -23.67 0.45
C GLU A 13 1.20 -24.39 1.71
N GLU A 14 2.22 -25.25 1.59
CA GLU A 14 2.77 -25.99 2.72
C GLU A 14 3.28 -25.05 3.82
N GLN A 15 4.09 -24.05 3.44
CA GLN A 15 4.71 -23.11 4.37
C GLN A 15 3.68 -22.14 4.99
N LEU A 16 2.62 -21.82 4.26
CA LEU A 16 1.63 -20.83 4.68
C LEU A 16 0.44 -21.41 5.43
N MET A 17 0.00 -22.61 5.02
CA MET A 17 -1.25 -23.22 5.46
C MET A 17 -1.04 -24.51 6.25
N GLY A 18 0.10 -25.19 6.11
CA GLY A 18 0.34 -26.49 6.76
C GLY A 18 0.12 -26.47 8.26
N GLY A 19 0.62 -25.43 8.95
CA GLY A 19 0.38 -25.29 10.40
C GLY A 19 -1.10 -25.02 10.75
N LEU A 20 -1.85 -24.32 9.91
CA LEU A 20 -3.29 -24.13 10.10
C LEU A 20 -4.05 -25.45 9.86
N TYR A 21 -3.67 -26.20 8.82
CA TYR A 21 -4.26 -27.50 8.53
C TYR A 21 -4.04 -28.48 9.68
N ASN A 22 -2.82 -28.52 10.24
CA ASN A 22 -2.53 -29.33 11.42
C ASN A 22 -3.41 -28.95 12.61
N VAL A 23 -3.66 -27.66 12.85
CA VAL A 23 -4.58 -27.23 13.92
C VAL A 23 -5.99 -27.75 13.65
N LEU A 24 -6.51 -27.55 12.43
CA LEU A 24 -7.87 -27.94 12.07
C LEU A 24 -8.08 -29.46 12.05
N GLU A 25 -7.08 -30.23 11.64
CA GLU A 25 -7.13 -31.70 11.60
C GLU A 25 -7.09 -32.34 12.99
N ASN A 26 -6.69 -31.59 14.03
CA ASN A 26 -6.76 -32.02 15.43
C ASN A 26 -8.00 -31.48 16.17
N GLU A 27 -8.92 -30.82 15.47
CA GLU A 27 -10.14 -30.25 16.03
C GLU A 27 -11.38 -30.95 15.44
N ASP A 28 -12.46 -31.00 16.23
CA ASP A 28 -13.76 -31.40 15.71
C ASP A 28 -14.39 -30.22 14.95
N LEU A 29 -14.32 -30.27 13.62
CA LEU A 29 -14.83 -29.22 12.75
C LEU A 29 -16.36 -29.24 12.63
N GLY A 30 -17.04 -30.34 12.98
CA GLY A 30 -18.49 -30.50 12.78
C GLY A 30 -18.94 -30.65 11.33
N ILE A 31 -18.01 -31.00 10.42
CA ILE A 31 -18.27 -31.18 8.98
C ILE A 31 -17.65 -32.49 8.48
N SER A 32 -18.09 -32.96 7.31
CA SER A 32 -17.49 -34.13 6.66
C SER A 32 -16.12 -33.82 6.06
N ASP A 33 -15.30 -34.85 5.87
CA ASP A 33 -13.99 -34.75 5.21
C ASP A 33 -14.09 -34.15 3.81
N GLU A 34 -15.10 -34.52 3.04
CA GLU A 34 -15.36 -33.96 1.70
C GLU A 34 -15.57 -32.44 1.75
N LYS A 35 -16.38 -31.95 2.71
CA LYS A 35 -16.59 -30.52 2.92
C LYS A 35 -15.30 -29.85 3.37
N TYR A 36 -14.50 -30.52 4.20
CA TYR A 36 -13.23 -29.98 4.64
C TYR A 36 -12.23 -29.84 3.49
N GLN A 37 -12.13 -30.80 2.56
CA GLN A 37 -11.26 -30.66 1.38
C GLN A 37 -11.68 -29.47 0.49
N LEU A 38 -12.99 -29.26 0.31
CA LEU A 38 -13.50 -28.08 -0.40
C LEU A 38 -13.15 -26.78 0.34
N ALA A 39 -13.28 -26.76 1.67
CA ALA A 39 -12.88 -25.63 2.50
C ALA A 39 -11.38 -25.35 2.38
N LYS A 40 -10.51 -26.38 2.41
CA LYS A 40 -9.05 -26.25 2.23
C LYS A 40 -8.71 -25.54 0.91
N ALA A 41 -9.33 -25.98 -0.19
CA ALA A 41 -9.13 -25.36 -1.49
C ALA A 41 -9.59 -23.89 -1.53
N GLU A 42 -10.69 -23.55 -0.86
CA GLU A 42 -11.21 -22.18 -0.81
C GLU A 42 -10.37 -21.25 0.08
N MET A 43 -9.77 -21.77 1.16
CA MET A 43 -8.90 -21.00 2.07
C MET A 43 -7.66 -20.41 1.40
N LEU A 44 -7.26 -20.91 0.22
CA LEU A 44 -6.12 -20.38 -0.53
C LEU A 44 -6.37 -19.00 -1.15
N ARG A 45 -7.64 -18.63 -1.31
CA ARG A 45 -8.09 -17.38 -1.95
C ARG A 45 -9.11 -16.59 -1.13
N THR A 46 -9.68 -17.20 -0.09
CA THR A 46 -10.70 -16.61 0.76
C THR A 46 -10.22 -16.61 2.22
N PRO A 47 -10.37 -15.51 2.98
CA PRO A 47 -10.01 -15.47 4.39
C PRO A 47 -10.64 -16.60 5.21
N PHE A 48 -9.86 -17.21 6.11
CA PHE A 48 -10.25 -18.37 6.93
C PHE A 48 -11.64 -18.21 7.56
N GLN A 49 -11.90 -17.10 8.25
CA GLN A 49 -13.17 -16.88 8.95
C GLN A 49 -14.37 -16.95 8.01
N LYS A 50 -14.25 -16.39 6.80
CA LYS A 50 -15.33 -16.45 5.80
C LYS A 50 -15.58 -17.88 5.34
N VAL A 51 -14.51 -18.66 5.14
CA VAL A 51 -14.62 -20.08 4.80
C VAL A 51 -15.24 -20.86 5.95
N ALA A 52 -14.74 -20.69 7.17
CA ALA A 52 -15.25 -21.36 8.36
C ALA A 52 -16.75 -21.10 8.57
N THR A 53 -17.20 -19.84 8.45
CA THR A 53 -18.63 -19.50 8.50
C THR A 53 -19.41 -20.14 7.36
N LYS A 54 -18.91 -20.07 6.12
CA LYS A 54 -19.58 -20.64 4.95
C LYS A 54 -19.79 -22.15 5.05
N TYR A 55 -18.79 -22.87 5.56
CA TYR A 55 -18.84 -24.32 5.67
C TYR A 55 -19.44 -24.83 6.98
N GLY A 56 -19.64 -23.94 7.96
CA GLY A 56 -20.28 -24.26 9.24
C GLY A 56 -19.33 -24.92 10.24
N PHE A 57 -18.09 -24.45 10.33
CA PHE A 57 -17.12 -24.98 11.30
C PHE A 57 -17.60 -24.69 12.74
N LYS A 58 -17.35 -25.61 13.66
CA LYS A 58 -17.62 -25.39 15.10
C LYS A 58 -16.82 -24.21 15.64
N GLN A 59 -17.43 -23.46 16.56
CA GLN A 59 -16.80 -22.27 17.14
C GLN A 59 -15.48 -22.59 17.86
N SER A 60 -15.38 -23.74 18.55
CA SER A 60 -14.14 -24.19 19.21
C SER A 60 -12.98 -24.33 18.22
N ALA A 61 -13.21 -24.94 17.07
CA ALA A 61 -12.21 -25.10 16.02
C ALA A 61 -11.81 -23.74 15.41
N ILE A 62 -12.78 -22.84 15.24
CA ILE A 62 -12.52 -21.46 14.81
C ILE A 62 -11.62 -20.77 15.82
N ASP A 63 -11.92 -20.83 17.11
CA ASP A 63 -11.15 -20.16 18.16
C ASP A 63 -9.70 -20.68 18.24
N SER A 64 -9.50 -22.00 18.16
CA SER A 64 -8.17 -22.61 18.07
C SER A 64 -7.38 -22.14 16.84
N ALA A 65 -8.02 -22.12 15.68
CA ALA A 65 -7.41 -21.65 14.44
C ALA A 65 -7.07 -20.15 14.51
N ILE A 66 -7.95 -19.31 15.06
CA ILE A 66 -7.68 -17.88 15.25
C ILE A 66 -6.50 -17.68 16.19
N LYS A 67 -6.44 -18.41 17.30
CA LYS A 67 -5.31 -18.34 18.23
C LYS A 67 -4.00 -18.65 17.52
N TYR A 68 -3.96 -19.70 16.69
CA TYR A 68 -2.80 -20.02 15.87
C TYR A 68 -2.48 -18.91 14.84
N LEU A 69 -3.48 -18.34 14.19
CA LEU A 69 -3.27 -17.32 13.16
C LEU A 69 -2.73 -16.00 13.74
N VAL A 70 -3.18 -15.62 14.93
CA VAL A 70 -2.74 -14.40 15.65
C VAL A 70 -1.29 -14.52 16.12
N THR A 71 -0.90 -15.66 16.69
CA THR A 71 0.43 -15.85 17.28
C THR A 71 1.45 -16.45 16.31
N GLY A 72 0.98 -17.10 15.24
CA GLY A 72 1.81 -17.83 14.31
C GLY A 72 2.67 -16.94 13.42
N GLU A 73 3.75 -17.53 12.94
CA GLU A 73 4.74 -16.90 12.07
C GLU A 73 5.02 -17.81 10.87
N VAL A 74 5.54 -17.25 9.78
CA VAL A 74 6.12 -18.04 8.70
C VAL A 74 7.61 -18.20 8.99
N THR A 75 8.05 -19.44 9.14
CA THR A 75 9.42 -19.77 9.57
C THR A 75 10.27 -20.40 8.47
N ALA A 76 9.64 -20.87 7.39
CA ALA A 76 10.31 -21.44 6.23
C ALA A 76 10.41 -20.41 5.09
N PRO A 77 11.46 -20.48 4.25
CA PRO A 77 11.57 -19.64 3.07
C PRO A 77 10.34 -19.75 2.16
N LEU A 78 9.96 -18.61 1.57
CA LEU A 78 8.89 -18.51 0.60
C LEU A 78 9.46 -18.17 -0.78
N ASN A 79 8.79 -18.64 -1.82
CA ASN A 79 9.11 -18.32 -3.20
C ASN A 79 8.25 -17.13 -3.67
N PRO A 80 8.85 -16.01 -4.10
CA PRO A 80 8.11 -14.96 -4.80
C PRO A 80 7.60 -15.47 -6.16
N SER A 81 6.70 -14.72 -6.80
CA SER A 81 6.26 -15.03 -8.16
C SER A 81 7.43 -14.93 -9.13
N GLU A 82 7.35 -15.66 -10.25
CA GLU A 82 8.36 -15.61 -11.31
C GLU A 82 8.58 -14.19 -11.84
N ASP A 83 7.50 -13.39 -11.87
CA ASP A 83 7.49 -12.00 -12.31
C ASP A 83 8.04 -10.99 -11.28
N TYR A 84 8.41 -11.45 -10.08
CA TYR A 84 8.85 -10.55 -9.02
C TYR A 84 10.07 -9.70 -9.42
N HIS A 85 10.92 -10.22 -10.31
CA HIS A 85 12.07 -9.48 -10.84
C HIS A 85 11.67 -8.15 -11.52
N TYR A 86 10.48 -8.05 -12.12
CA TYR A 86 9.99 -6.78 -12.66
C TYR A 86 9.75 -5.75 -11.55
N ILE A 87 9.08 -6.16 -10.46
CA ILE A 87 8.83 -5.31 -9.28
C ILE A 87 10.15 -4.91 -8.62
N LYS A 88 11.09 -5.85 -8.49
CA LYS A 88 12.41 -5.60 -7.93
C LYS A 88 13.15 -4.49 -8.70
N ASN A 89 13.09 -4.56 -10.03
CA ASN A 89 13.79 -3.63 -10.92
C ASN A 89 13.09 -2.27 -11.13
N LEU A 90 11.84 -2.10 -10.65
CA LEU A 90 11.16 -0.80 -10.70
C LEU A 90 12.00 0.28 -10.02
N LYS A 91 12.16 1.41 -10.71
CA LYS A 91 12.85 2.59 -10.17
C LYS A 91 11.86 3.41 -9.35
N GLY A 92 12.32 3.89 -8.19
CA GLY A 92 11.54 4.73 -7.29
C GLY A 92 11.33 4.09 -5.93
N ARG A 93 10.58 4.80 -5.08
CA ARG A 93 10.24 4.37 -3.72
C ARG A 93 9.11 3.33 -3.80
N LYS A 94 9.30 2.19 -3.14
CA LYS A 94 8.36 1.05 -3.18
C LYS A 94 7.79 0.79 -1.79
N PHE A 95 6.50 0.51 -1.71
CA PHE A 95 5.78 0.26 -0.46
C PHE A 95 4.90 -0.98 -0.61
N ILE A 96 4.80 -1.79 0.45
CA ILE A 96 3.79 -2.86 0.54
C ILE A 96 2.67 -2.37 1.44
N VAL A 97 1.43 -2.46 0.97
CA VAL A 97 0.24 -2.38 1.81
C VAL A 97 -0.45 -3.74 1.74
N THR A 98 -0.55 -4.42 2.89
CA THR A 98 -1.17 -5.74 3.02
C THR A 98 -2.13 -5.75 4.20
N ALA A 99 -3.03 -6.73 4.25
CA ALA A 99 -3.97 -6.92 5.35
C ALA A 99 -3.86 -8.34 5.90
N GLY A 100 -4.01 -8.48 7.22
CA GLY A 100 -3.96 -9.77 7.89
C GLY A 100 -3.28 -9.66 9.26
N PHE A 101 -2.96 -10.81 9.85
CA PHE A 101 -2.30 -10.86 11.15
C PHE A 101 -0.88 -10.28 11.05
N LEU A 102 -0.58 -9.30 11.89
CA LEU A 102 0.67 -8.51 11.84
C LEU A 102 1.91 -9.40 11.77
N ARG A 103 2.05 -10.35 12.70
CA ARG A 103 3.22 -11.26 12.75
C ARG A 103 3.38 -12.09 11.49
N LYS A 104 2.28 -12.68 10.98
CA LYS A 104 2.32 -13.46 9.75
C LYS A 104 2.70 -12.61 8.54
N GLN A 105 2.11 -11.42 8.39
CA GLN A 105 2.42 -10.55 7.26
C GLN A 105 3.89 -10.07 7.28
N THR A 106 4.40 -9.68 8.45
CA THR A 106 5.81 -9.27 8.60
C THR A 106 6.78 -10.43 8.33
N THR A 107 6.49 -11.64 8.84
CA THR A 107 7.36 -12.81 8.61
C THR A 107 7.28 -13.34 7.18
N LYS A 108 6.15 -13.23 6.48
CA LYS A 108 6.06 -13.52 5.03
C LYS A 108 7.06 -12.67 4.23
N VAL A 109 7.07 -11.36 4.42
CA VAL A 109 8.00 -10.44 3.71
C VAL A 109 9.45 -10.85 3.98
N LYS A 110 9.77 -11.17 5.25
CA LYS A 110 11.11 -11.64 5.63
C LYS A 110 11.47 -12.96 4.94
N MET A 111 10.57 -13.94 4.95
CA MET A 111 10.81 -15.27 4.37
C MET A 111 10.82 -15.29 2.84
N LEU A 112 10.20 -14.29 2.20
CA LEU A 112 10.34 -14.04 0.75
C LEU A 112 11.70 -13.44 0.39
N GLY A 113 12.46 -12.92 1.36
CA GLY A 113 13.74 -12.26 1.11
C GLY A 113 13.61 -10.91 0.40
N ILE A 114 12.44 -10.25 0.52
CA ILE A 114 12.12 -9.02 -0.22
C ILE A 114 12.12 -7.76 0.65
N SER A 115 12.44 -7.87 1.95
CA SER A 115 12.35 -6.74 2.88
C SER A 115 13.14 -5.51 2.40
N ASP A 116 14.34 -5.72 1.86
CA ASP A 116 15.23 -4.63 1.42
C ASP A 116 14.79 -3.99 0.09
N ASP A 117 13.88 -4.64 -0.63
CA ASP A 117 13.36 -4.15 -1.91
C ASP A 117 12.23 -3.10 -1.73
N PHE A 118 11.73 -2.90 -0.50
CA PHE A 118 10.66 -1.95 -0.16
C PHE A 118 11.09 -1.02 0.97
N GLU A 119 10.73 0.25 0.85
CA GLU A 119 11.05 1.26 1.87
C GLU A 119 10.23 1.06 3.15
N GLU A 120 8.98 0.62 3.01
CA GLU A 120 8.11 0.31 4.15
C GLU A 120 7.04 -0.73 3.78
N VAL A 121 6.74 -1.59 4.75
CA VAL A 121 5.62 -2.53 4.73
C VAL A 121 4.60 -2.07 5.76
N TYR A 122 3.42 -1.68 5.28
CA TYR A 122 2.28 -1.31 6.11
C TYR A 122 1.30 -2.49 6.18
N VAL A 123 1.06 -2.99 7.39
CA VAL A 123 0.10 -4.07 7.63
C VAL A 123 -1.15 -3.49 8.27
N VAL A 124 -2.28 -3.65 7.60
CA VAL A 124 -3.60 -3.45 8.18
C VAL A 124 -3.92 -4.67 9.04
N ASP A 125 -3.66 -4.54 10.34
CA ASP A 125 -3.85 -5.62 11.30
C ASP A 125 -5.33 -5.84 11.61
N VAL A 126 -5.84 -7.01 11.22
CA VAL A 126 -7.24 -7.41 11.40
C VAL A 126 -7.64 -7.66 12.86
N THR A 127 -6.68 -7.69 13.79
CA THR A 127 -6.93 -7.95 15.22
C THR A 127 -7.08 -6.69 16.05
N THR A 128 -6.44 -5.60 15.63
CA THR A 128 -6.30 -4.37 16.44
C THR A 128 -6.80 -3.13 15.71
N SER A 129 -6.94 -3.18 14.39
CA SER A 129 -7.24 -2.01 13.58
C SER A 129 -8.61 -2.11 12.93
N ASN A 130 -9.44 -1.08 13.12
CA ASN A 130 -10.62 -0.83 12.29
C ASN A 130 -10.27 -0.13 10.97
N GLN A 131 -8.98 0.05 10.66
CA GLN A 131 -8.55 0.65 9.42
C GLN A 131 -8.71 -0.33 8.26
N ASN A 132 -8.92 0.22 7.08
CA ASN A 132 -8.86 -0.52 5.82
C ASN A 132 -7.62 -0.08 5.01
N LYS A 133 -7.40 -0.68 3.83
CA LYS A 133 -6.24 -0.36 2.99
C LYS A 133 -6.22 1.10 2.51
N LYS A 134 -7.38 1.75 2.34
CA LYS A 134 -7.47 3.17 1.96
C LYS A 134 -6.83 4.05 3.04
N ASP A 135 -7.17 3.81 4.31
CA ASP A 135 -6.61 4.56 5.44
C ASP A 135 -5.09 4.38 5.52
N ALA A 136 -4.60 3.17 5.26
CA ALA A 136 -3.16 2.88 5.19
C ALA A 136 -2.47 3.67 4.07
N PHE A 137 -3.07 3.74 2.87
CA PHE A 137 -2.53 4.55 1.78
C PHE A 137 -2.53 6.05 2.13
N GLU A 138 -3.61 6.58 2.72
CA GLU A 138 -3.67 7.97 3.17
C GLU A 138 -2.59 8.27 4.22
N ALA A 139 -2.36 7.36 5.16
CA ALA A 139 -1.32 7.48 6.17
C ALA A 139 0.08 7.50 5.55
N LEU A 140 0.37 6.61 4.59
CA LEU A 140 1.66 6.58 3.88
C LEU A 140 1.88 7.86 3.06
N ILE A 141 0.86 8.31 2.34
CA ILE A 141 0.91 9.56 1.54
C ILE A 141 1.25 10.74 2.45
N LYS A 142 0.55 10.87 3.59
CA LYS A 142 0.80 11.94 4.57
C LYS A 142 2.19 11.81 5.20
N LYS A 143 2.58 10.61 5.62
CA LYS A 143 3.87 10.32 6.30
C LYS A 143 5.06 10.67 5.40
N HIS A 144 4.97 10.29 4.14
CA HIS A 144 6.07 10.41 3.17
C HIS A 144 5.98 11.65 2.28
N ASN A 145 4.98 12.49 2.54
CA ASN A 145 4.67 13.71 1.79
C ASN A 145 4.53 13.44 0.28
N PHE A 146 3.93 12.30 -0.06
CA PHE A 146 3.54 12.01 -1.43
C PHE A 146 2.45 13.02 -1.82
N ALA A 147 2.59 13.54 -3.02
CA ALA A 147 1.72 14.52 -3.66
C ALA A 147 0.21 14.45 -3.33
N VAL A 148 -0.45 15.60 -3.26
CA VAL A 148 -1.87 15.71 -2.89
C VAL A 148 -2.73 15.54 -4.16
N TYR A 149 -3.64 14.58 -4.15
CA TYR A 149 -4.65 14.44 -5.20
C TYR A 149 -5.60 15.64 -5.17
N SER A 150 -6.05 16.08 -6.34
CA SER A 150 -7.20 16.99 -6.40
C SER A 150 -8.43 16.26 -5.87
N PRO A 151 -9.34 16.93 -5.14
CA PRO A 151 -10.55 16.31 -4.61
C PRO A 151 -11.45 15.66 -5.66
N ASP A 152 -11.43 16.15 -6.90
CA ASP A 152 -12.11 15.54 -8.04
C ASP A 152 -11.44 14.26 -8.57
N GLY A 153 -10.28 13.88 -8.01
CA GLY A 153 -9.52 12.68 -8.36
C GLY A 153 -8.80 12.75 -9.70
N LYS A 154 -8.82 13.88 -10.42
CA LYS A 154 -8.32 13.98 -11.80
C LYS A 154 -6.84 14.33 -11.90
N LYS A 155 -6.28 14.94 -10.85
CA LYS A 155 -4.93 15.50 -10.88
C LYS A 155 -4.18 15.20 -9.61
N ILE A 156 -2.86 15.23 -9.71
CA ILE A 156 -1.94 15.19 -8.59
C ILE A 156 -1.13 16.48 -8.59
N VAL A 157 -0.95 17.14 -7.44
CA VAL A 157 0.03 18.23 -7.28
C VAL A 157 1.25 17.75 -6.51
N PHE A 158 2.43 17.92 -7.09
CA PHE A 158 3.68 17.46 -6.51
C PHE A 158 4.79 18.49 -6.66
N VAL A 159 5.80 18.36 -5.80
CA VAL A 159 7.03 19.16 -5.87
C VAL A 159 8.08 18.36 -6.64
N SER A 160 8.77 18.98 -7.58
CA SER A 160 9.82 18.33 -8.37
C SER A 160 10.89 19.31 -8.85
N ASN A 161 12.07 18.79 -9.18
CA ASN A 161 13.20 19.50 -9.78
C ASN A 161 13.58 18.96 -11.17
N LEU A 162 12.73 18.10 -11.77
CA LEU A 162 13.04 17.30 -12.96
C LEU A 162 13.44 18.11 -14.21
N ASP A 163 12.94 19.34 -14.38
CA ASP A 163 13.20 20.15 -15.58
C ASP A 163 14.32 21.18 -15.41
N ASN A 164 14.97 21.22 -14.23
CA ASN A 164 16.03 22.18 -13.95
C ASN A 164 17.42 21.54 -14.13
N ASN A 165 17.91 21.51 -15.37
CA ASN A 165 19.26 21.04 -15.73
C ASN A 165 20.41 21.90 -15.15
N ILE A 166 20.10 23.01 -14.47
CA ILE A 166 21.08 24.06 -14.15
C ILE A 166 21.43 24.11 -12.65
N GLN A 167 20.64 23.54 -11.74
CA GLN A 167 20.95 23.51 -10.29
C GLN A 167 19.98 22.63 -9.49
N LYS A 168 20.50 21.82 -8.55
CA LYS A 168 19.75 20.85 -7.73
C LYS A 168 18.79 21.48 -6.68
N ASP A 169 18.81 22.79 -6.49
CA ASP A 169 18.14 23.47 -5.36
C ASP A 169 16.80 24.15 -5.71
N TYR A 170 16.23 23.84 -6.87
CA TYR A 170 14.99 24.46 -7.34
C TYR A 170 13.80 23.49 -7.28
N ASN A 171 12.97 23.64 -6.26
CA ASN A 171 11.73 22.89 -6.10
C ASN A 171 10.57 23.64 -6.75
N ASN A 172 10.05 23.13 -7.87
CA ASN A 172 8.86 23.66 -8.54
C ASN A 172 7.64 22.78 -8.27
N LEU A 173 6.46 23.40 -8.25
CA LEU A 173 5.18 22.68 -8.28
C LEU A 173 4.83 22.26 -9.70
N TYR A 174 4.32 21.04 -9.79
CA TYR A 174 3.79 20.45 -11.00
C TYR A 174 2.43 19.85 -10.72
N THR A 175 1.62 19.78 -11.78
CA THR A 175 0.47 18.89 -11.82
C THR A 175 0.68 17.77 -12.80
N LEU A 176 0.16 16.60 -12.46
CA LEU A 176 -0.04 15.50 -13.38
C LEU A 176 -1.54 15.32 -13.58
N ASP A 177 -1.98 15.37 -14.82
CA ASP A 177 -3.33 14.97 -15.22
C ASP A 177 -3.37 13.45 -15.36
N LEU A 178 -4.29 12.78 -14.65
CA LEU A 178 -4.30 11.31 -14.56
C LEU A 178 -4.93 10.64 -15.78
N ASP A 179 -5.84 11.32 -16.47
CA ASP A 179 -6.48 10.78 -17.68
C ASP A 179 -5.52 10.83 -18.88
N THR A 180 -4.79 11.94 -19.00
CA THR A 180 -3.92 12.20 -20.17
C THR A 180 -2.44 11.91 -19.92
N GLY A 181 -2.05 11.71 -18.66
CA GLY A 181 -0.64 11.66 -18.26
C GLY A 181 0.10 13.00 -18.43
N LYS A 182 -0.60 14.09 -18.78
CA LYS A 182 0.03 15.37 -19.07
C LYS A 182 0.57 16.00 -17.80
N ARG A 183 1.89 16.21 -17.77
CA ARG A 183 2.57 16.99 -16.73
C ARG A 183 2.55 18.47 -17.10
N THR A 184 2.18 19.32 -16.14
CA THR A 184 2.20 20.78 -16.28
C THR A 184 3.00 21.40 -15.15
N GLN A 185 4.03 22.18 -15.47
CA GLN A 185 4.74 22.97 -14.48
C GLN A 185 3.87 24.18 -14.09
N LEU A 186 3.66 24.38 -12.79
CA LEU A 186 2.78 25.42 -12.28
C LEU A 186 3.52 26.66 -11.76
N THR A 187 4.82 26.52 -11.54
CA THR A 187 5.66 27.55 -10.93
C THR A 187 7.04 27.51 -11.55
N HIS A 188 7.65 28.68 -11.73
CA HIS A 188 8.96 28.83 -12.36
C HIS A 188 9.88 29.59 -11.40
N GLN A 189 10.63 28.86 -10.60
CA GLN A 189 11.61 29.45 -9.69
C GLN A 189 12.88 29.87 -10.44
N VAL A 190 13.31 31.11 -10.23
CA VAL A 190 14.52 31.69 -10.85
C VAL A 190 15.63 32.06 -9.85
N VAL A 191 15.40 31.91 -8.53
CA VAL A 191 16.35 32.32 -7.47
C VAL A 191 16.69 31.16 -6.55
N SER A 192 17.98 30.85 -6.40
CA SER A 192 18.48 29.74 -5.58
C SER A 192 18.11 29.92 -4.10
N ASN A 193 18.01 28.82 -3.33
CA ASN A 193 17.57 28.80 -1.92
C ASN A 193 16.12 29.22 -1.66
N GLN A 194 15.31 29.27 -2.70
CA GLN A 194 13.87 29.43 -2.60
C GLN A 194 13.24 28.18 -3.19
N GLY A 195 12.29 27.58 -2.47
CA GLY A 195 11.66 26.33 -2.88
C GLY A 195 10.18 26.32 -2.52
N MET A 196 9.38 25.67 -3.37
CA MET A 196 7.98 25.38 -3.12
C MET A 196 7.83 24.06 -2.35
N HIS A 197 7.02 24.06 -1.30
CA HIS A 197 6.82 22.93 -0.41
C HIS A 197 5.36 22.80 0.01
N ASN A 198 4.97 21.60 0.40
CA ASN A 198 3.68 21.29 1.02
C ASN A 198 2.47 21.79 0.21
N PRO A 199 2.36 21.45 -1.08
CA PRO A 199 1.19 21.83 -1.86
C PRO A 199 -0.05 21.10 -1.35
N SER A 200 -1.21 21.73 -1.43
CA SER A 200 -2.52 21.11 -1.16
C SER A 200 -3.59 21.74 -2.05
N TRP A 201 -4.61 20.97 -2.43
CA TRP A 201 -5.71 21.46 -3.25
C TRP A 201 -6.80 22.12 -2.40
N SER A 202 -7.50 23.09 -3.00
CA SER A 202 -8.77 23.55 -2.46
C SER A 202 -9.86 22.49 -2.64
N PRO A 203 -10.90 22.47 -1.77
CA PRO A 203 -11.98 21.46 -1.83
C PRO A 203 -12.71 21.40 -3.17
N ASP A 204 -12.78 22.52 -3.90
CA ASP A 204 -13.39 22.63 -5.23
C ASP A 204 -12.46 22.21 -6.38
N SER A 205 -11.25 21.71 -6.08
CA SER A 205 -10.20 21.34 -7.05
C SER A 205 -9.70 22.47 -7.95
N THR A 206 -9.99 23.74 -7.64
CA THR A 206 -9.64 24.87 -8.53
C THR A 206 -8.36 25.62 -8.14
N LYS A 207 -7.85 25.44 -6.93
CA LYS A 207 -6.71 26.17 -6.39
C LYS A 207 -5.74 25.23 -5.70
N ILE A 208 -4.49 25.67 -5.59
CA ILE A 208 -3.46 25.00 -4.82
C ILE A 208 -2.90 26.00 -3.80
N VAL A 209 -2.83 25.62 -2.54
CA VAL A 209 -2.06 26.35 -1.53
C VAL A 209 -0.69 25.69 -1.37
N TYR A 210 0.37 26.46 -1.19
CA TYR A 210 1.69 25.93 -0.92
C TYR A 210 2.50 26.87 -0.04
N THR A 211 3.60 26.37 0.50
CA THR A 211 4.58 27.16 1.25
C THR A 211 5.80 27.47 0.41
N ARG A 212 6.25 28.71 0.40
CA ARG A 212 7.49 29.16 -0.25
C ARG A 212 8.50 29.58 0.80
N LYS A 213 9.76 29.14 0.65
CA LYS A 213 10.88 29.69 1.41
C LYS A 213 11.44 30.91 0.66
N TYR A 214 11.48 32.07 1.30
CA TYR A 214 12.07 33.31 0.78
C TYR A 214 12.94 33.95 1.86
N GLN A 215 14.25 34.08 1.62
CA GLN A 215 15.21 34.72 2.55
C GLN A 215 15.03 34.28 4.02
N LYS A 216 15.07 32.96 4.27
CA LYS A 216 14.83 32.29 5.58
C LYS A 216 13.42 32.43 6.17
N LYS A 217 12.48 33.13 5.54
CA LYS A 217 11.06 33.20 5.93
C LYS A 217 10.23 32.19 5.14
N LYS A 218 9.19 31.62 5.76
CA LYS A 218 8.17 30.80 5.08
C LYS A 218 6.93 31.65 4.79
N GLN A 219 6.42 31.59 3.57
CA GLN A 219 5.21 32.30 3.14
C GLN A 219 4.17 31.29 2.65
N LEU A 220 2.90 31.50 2.99
CA LEU A 220 1.76 30.79 2.41
C LEU A 220 1.34 31.51 1.12
N ILE A 221 1.24 30.75 0.03
CA ILE A 221 0.90 31.28 -1.29
C ILE A 221 -0.28 30.50 -1.85
N PHE A 222 -1.25 31.21 -2.44
CA PHE A 222 -2.36 30.63 -3.17
C PHE A 222 -2.10 30.72 -4.68
N LEU A 223 -2.24 29.59 -5.36
CA LEU A 223 -2.10 29.48 -6.80
C LEU A 223 -3.44 29.11 -7.44
N ARG A 224 -3.79 29.82 -8.50
CA ARG A 224 -4.83 29.40 -9.45
C ARG A 224 -4.13 28.93 -10.71
N PRO A 225 -4.13 27.62 -11.03
CA PRO A 225 -3.67 27.15 -12.32
C PRO A 225 -4.52 27.84 -13.40
N CYS A 226 -3.91 28.64 -14.28
CA CYS A 226 -4.64 29.38 -15.31
C CYS A 226 -5.52 28.40 -16.11
N ARG A 227 -6.85 28.60 -16.07
CA ARG A 227 -7.73 28.06 -17.12
C ARG A 227 -7.27 28.73 -18.40
N HIS A 228 -6.90 27.96 -19.41
CA HIS A 228 -6.77 28.52 -20.75
C HIS A 228 -8.10 29.21 -21.07
N LEU A 229 -8.07 30.53 -21.23
CA LEU A 229 -9.14 31.24 -21.92
C LEU A 229 -9.20 30.59 -23.30
N LYS A 230 -10.28 29.86 -23.58
CA LYS A 230 -10.65 29.57 -24.96
C LYS A 230 -10.96 30.92 -25.58
N ILE A 231 -10.09 31.38 -26.46
CA ILE A 231 -10.34 32.50 -27.38
C ILE A 231 -11.41 32.03 -28.36
#